data_AF-A0A2C9KMS5-F1
#
_entry.id   AF-A0A2C9KMS5-F1
#
_cell.length_a   1.000
_cell.length_b   1.000
_cell.length_c   1.000
_cell.angle_alpha   90.00
_cell.angle_beta   90.00
_cell.angle_gamma   90.00
#
_symmetry.space_group_name_H-M   'P 1'
#
loop_
_entity.id
_entity.type
_entity.pdbx_description
1 polymer ?
#
loop_
_entity_poly.entity_id
_entity_poly.type
_entity_poly.pdbx_seq_one_letter_code
_entity_poly.pdbx_strand_id
1 'polypeptide(L)'
;MKMFGLYLSLFYISLFGSVHGANEFCVSPPDLYYANVNGLIPGGYNNLIKGDQSPCTKDIASLRYRELDGRCNHPKDYGSTLKPLKRYLPADYHDEKGWNTPRLYSVVGNVALPSPRLISWKLFPDISINSDLSMFTMQFGQFLSHDIGVAPVPTSPNHTITCCQVSSRYMNRDCFPIPIPKGDPRFQKCMEFVRSEAAKDDDGNQINPREQLNALTSFVDSSNIYGSNLGTSLRLRTENGKGALLVTTLIHGKERLPNDTSSPPACLRTESPTSYCQLSGDGRVNQQPVLSTQHLSFHLYHNYIVRQLAKGILKRKGFKTSPAHVEKYIKTVSEKVKEMLFQEARKIVGAIFQKIAFCEYLPYIVGPELIVKFDLW
;
A
#
# COMPACT_ATOMS: atom_id res chain seq x y z
N MET A 1 -0.22 -15.67 -16.34
CA MET A 1 0.52 -15.11 -17.48
C MET A 1 -0.29 -15.00 -18.77
N LYS A 2 -0.96 -16.04 -19.31
CA LYS A 2 -1.67 -15.91 -20.61
C LYS A 2 -2.75 -14.80 -20.68
N MET A 3 -3.52 -14.52 -19.62
CA MET A 3 -4.53 -13.45 -19.64
C MET A 3 -3.97 -12.04 -19.92
N PHE A 4 -2.83 -11.68 -19.33
CA PHE A 4 -2.20 -10.36 -19.52
C PHE A 4 -1.61 -10.14 -20.93
N GLY A 5 -1.50 -11.19 -21.76
CA GLY A 5 -0.92 -11.10 -23.10
C GLY A 5 -1.86 -10.59 -24.18
N LEU A 6 -3.18 -10.66 -23.98
CA LEU A 6 -4.19 -10.36 -25.02
C LEU A 6 -4.52 -8.87 -25.15
N TYR A 7 -4.41 -8.10 -24.06
CA TYR A 7 -4.76 -6.66 -24.03
C TYR A 7 -3.79 -5.74 -24.82
N LEU A 8 -2.69 -6.27 -25.36
CA LEU A 8 -1.64 -5.51 -26.05
C LEU A 8 -1.61 -5.72 -27.58
N SER A 9 -2.61 -6.40 -28.15
CA SER A 9 -2.57 -6.87 -29.55
C SER A 9 -3.40 -6.06 -30.56
N LEU A 10 -4.15 -5.05 -30.13
CA LEU A 10 -5.08 -4.29 -30.98
C LEU A 10 -5.01 -2.77 -30.72
N PHE A 11 -5.54 -2.00 -31.69
CA PHE A 11 -5.75 -0.55 -31.71
C PHE A 11 -4.50 0.34 -31.95
N TYR A 12 -4.24 0.59 -33.23
CA TYR A 12 -3.83 1.91 -33.73
C TYR A 12 -5.10 2.77 -33.91
N ILE A 13 -5.01 4.10 -33.66
CA ILE A 13 -5.55 5.23 -34.48
C ILE A 13 -5.25 6.56 -33.74
N SER A 14 -5.64 7.71 -34.31
CA SER A 14 -4.95 9.01 -34.23
C SER A 14 -5.44 10.03 -33.18
N LEU A 15 -4.59 11.06 -33.01
CA LEU A 15 -4.71 12.27 -32.18
C LEU A 15 -5.94 13.17 -32.43
N PHE A 16 -6.06 14.16 -31.53
CA PHE A 16 -6.94 15.35 -31.48
C PHE A 16 -8.28 15.19 -30.74
N GLY A 17 -8.28 15.64 -29.48
CA GLY A 17 -9.44 15.83 -28.60
C GLY A 17 -9.09 16.82 -27.48
N SER A 18 -10.09 17.46 -26.87
CA SER A 18 -9.90 18.42 -25.77
C SER A 18 -10.36 17.80 -24.45
N VAL A 19 -9.62 18.02 -23.36
CA VAL A 19 -9.82 17.39 -22.04
C VAL A 19 -11.25 17.57 -21.54
N HIS A 20 -12.09 16.54 -21.56
CA HIS A 20 -13.51 16.59 -21.15
C HIS A 20 -14.00 15.27 -20.50
N GLY A 21 -13.89 15.19 -19.18
CA GLY A 21 -14.68 14.29 -18.34
C GLY A 21 -14.04 12.95 -17.98
N ALA A 22 -14.41 12.42 -16.81
CA ALA A 22 -13.83 11.21 -16.23
C ALA A 22 -14.04 9.94 -17.09
N ASN A 23 -15.09 9.90 -17.92
CA ASN A 23 -15.31 8.84 -18.92
C ASN A 23 -14.07 8.59 -19.83
N GLU A 24 -13.28 9.62 -20.15
CA GLU A 24 -12.08 9.45 -21.00
C GLU A 24 -11.01 8.56 -20.34
N PHE A 25 -10.93 8.53 -19.00
CA PHE A 25 -9.97 7.73 -18.25
C PHE A 25 -10.23 6.22 -18.41
N CYS A 26 -11.49 5.81 -18.28
CA CYS A 26 -11.90 4.41 -18.45
C CYS A 26 -11.90 3.96 -19.91
N VAL A 27 -12.07 4.86 -20.87
CA VAL A 27 -12.02 4.52 -22.31
C VAL A 27 -10.58 4.48 -22.88
N SER A 28 -9.65 5.30 -22.39
CA SER A 28 -8.34 5.51 -23.05
C SER A 28 -7.18 4.64 -22.50
N PRO A 29 -6.19 4.23 -23.33
CA PRO A 29 -4.93 3.64 -22.86
C PRO A 29 -3.90 4.72 -22.42
N PRO A 30 -2.96 4.42 -21.50
CA PRO A 30 -1.95 5.41 -21.07
C PRO A 30 -0.84 5.65 -22.11
N ASP A 31 -0.71 6.89 -22.58
CA ASP A 31 0.30 7.28 -23.59
C ASP A 31 1.73 7.47 -23.01
N LEU A 32 2.74 7.01 -23.76
CA LEU A 32 4.11 6.75 -23.25
C LEU A 32 5.18 7.76 -23.70
N TYR A 33 5.16 9.00 -23.19
CA TYR A 33 6.11 10.05 -23.62
C TYR A 33 6.79 10.95 -22.54
N TYR A 34 7.99 11.41 -22.92
CA TYR A 34 9.12 12.07 -22.21
C TYR A 34 8.88 13.02 -21.03
N ALA A 35 9.83 13.23 -20.09
CA ALA A 35 11.12 12.53 -19.88
C ALA A 35 12.23 13.26 -19.06
N ASN A 36 12.04 14.49 -18.57
CA ASN A 36 13.14 15.30 -17.96
C ASN A 36 13.23 15.20 -16.41
N VAL A 37 14.44 15.23 -15.83
CA VAL A 37 14.73 14.87 -14.40
C VAL A 37 15.99 15.59 -13.86
N ASN A 38 16.03 15.99 -12.57
CA ASN A 38 17.25 16.43 -11.84
C ASN A 38 17.09 16.34 -10.28
N GLY A 39 18.01 15.65 -9.57
CA GLY A 39 18.34 15.83 -8.13
C GLY A 39 17.41 15.26 -7.02
N LEU A 40 17.86 14.82 -5.81
CA LEU A 40 19.01 14.00 -5.35
C LEU A 40 18.91 13.69 -3.81
N ILE A 41 18.73 12.41 -3.41
CA ILE A 41 19.32 11.59 -2.26
C ILE A 41 19.54 12.25 -0.84
N PRO A 42 19.42 11.58 0.37
CA PRO A 42 19.03 10.20 0.81
C PRO A 42 17.87 10.20 1.88
N GLY A 43 17.55 9.19 2.74
CA GLY A 43 17.75 7.72 2.73
C GLY A 43 18.30 7.04 4.02
N GLY A 44 17.47 6.42 4.91
CA GLY A 44 17.94 5.47 5.97
C GLY A 44 16.97 5.14 7.15
N TYR A 45 16.47 3.89 7.28
CA TYR A 45 15.37 3.52 8.22
C TYR A 45 15.83 2.68 9.41
N ASN A 46 15.61 3.21 10.63
CA ASN A 46 15.50 2.43 11.88
C ASN A 46 14.58 3.09 12.94
N ASN A 47 13.86 4.14 12.55
CA ASN A 47 12.71 4.69 13.24
C ASN A 47 11.54 4.66 12.24
N LEU A 48 10.31 4.94 12.70
CA LEU A 48 9.39 5.68 11.84
C LEU A 48 10.03 7.05 11.61
N ILE A 49 10.75 7.22 10.51
CA ILE A 49 11.31 8.53 10.15
C ILE A 49 10.11 9.47 10.03
N LYS A 50 10.15 10.62 10.72
CA LYS A 50 9.32 11.78 10.35
C LYS A 50 9.66 12.08 8.89
N GLY A 51 8.86 11.57 7.95
CA GLY A 51 9.10 11.67 6.51
C GLY A 51 9.37 13.13 6.18
N ASP A 52 10.50 13.39 5.54
CA ASP A 52 11.15 14.70 5.38
C ASP A 52 10.15 15.86 5.49
N GLN A 53 10.13 16.53 6.64
CA GLN A 53 9.14 17.57 6.94
C GLN A 53 9.54 18.93 6.37
N SER A 54 10.48 18.99 5.41
CA SER A 54 10.70 20.21 4.64
C SER A 54 9.39 20.62 3.93
N PRO A 55 8.99 21.91 4.02
CA PRO A 55 7.84 22.41 3.28
C PRO A 55 8.01 22.17 1.77
N CYS A 56 6.90 22.03 1.06
CA CYS A 56 6.92 21.94 -0.40
C CYS A 56 7.43 23.27 -1.01
N THR A 57 8.75 23.37 -1.16
CA THR A 57 9.51 24.53 -1.64
C THR A 57 9.72 24.52 -3.16
N LYS A 58 9.41 23.38 -3.80
CA LYS A 58 9.34 23.24 -5.26
C LYS A 58 7.99 23.78 -5.73
N ASP A 59 7.98 24.49 -6.86
CA ASP A 59 6.73 24.72 -7.60
C ASP A 59 6.10 23.36 -7.95
N ILE A 60 4.86 23.14 -7.52
CA ILE A 60 4.14 21.87 -7.73
C ILE A 60 3.92 21.62 -9.24
N ALA A 61 3.79 22.66 -10.06
CA ALA A 61 3.71 22.52 -11.51
C ALA A 61 5.03 22.05 -12.17
N SER A 62 6.16 22.21 -11.47
CA SER A 62 7.48 21.70 -11.92
C SER A 62 7.72 20.23 -11.58
N LEU A 63 6.90 19.62 -10.71
CA LEU A 63 7.08 18.23 -10.26
C LEU A 63 6.59 17.22 -11.30
N ARG A 64 7.56 16.58 -11.97
CA ARG A 64 7.28 15.54 -12.98
C ARG A 64 6.65 14.26 -12.42
N TYR A 65 7.03 13.87 -11.21
CA TYR A 65 6.69 12.59 -10.60
C TYR A 65 6.13 12.80 -9.20
N ARG A 66 5.26 11.89 -8.75
CA ARG A 66 4.80 11.87 -7.35
C ARG A 66 5.98 11.56 -6.43
N GLU A 67 6.11 12.26 -5.31
CA GLU A 67 7.04 11.85 -4.25
C GLU A 67 6.64 10.45 -3.71
N LEU A 68 7.54 9.79 -2.97
CA LEU A 68 7.25 8.44 -2.43
C LEU A 68 6.36 8.49 -1.18
N ASP A 69 6.39 9.60 -0.45
CA ASP A 69 5.62 9.82 0.79
C ASP A 69 4.30 10.57 0.56
N GLY A 70 3.96 10.92 -0.69
CA GLY A 70 2.74 11.63 -1.08
C GLY A 70 2.74 13.13 -0.81
N ARG A 71 3.83 13.73 -0.30
CA ARG A 71 3.97 15.18 -0.17
C ARG A 71 3.92 15.90 -1.52
N CYS A 72 3.73 17.21 -1.48
CA CYS A 72 3.60 18.11 -2.64
C CYS A 72 2.45 17.82 -3.63
N ASN A 73 1.69 16.72 -3.47
CA ASN A 73 0.47 16.45 -4.26
C ASN A 73 -0.62 17.52 -3.97
N HIS A 74 -0.63 18.03 -2.74
CA HIS A 74 -1.45 19.18 -2.34
C HIS A 74 -0.59 20.15 -1.50
N PRO A 75 -0.76 21.49 -1.57
CA PRO A 75 0.07 22.47 -0.83
C PRO A 75 0.06 22.37 0.71
N LYS A 76 -0.76 21.49 1.29
CA LYS A 76 -0.84 21.21 2.73
C LYS A 76 -0.49 19.74 3.07
N ASP A 77 0.11 19.02 2.12
CA ASP A 77 0.42 17.58 2.19
C ASP A 77 -0.78 16.71 2.61
N TYR A 78 -1.96 17.03 2.07
CA TYR A 78 -3.13 16.17 2.23
C TYR A 78 -2.90 14.87 1.47
N GLY A 79 -3.06 13.74 2.16
CA GLY A 79 -2.81 12.41 1.59
C GLY A 79 -1.36 11.92 1.63
N SER A 80 -0.43 12.68 2.22
CA SER A 80 0.91 12.17 2.53
C SER A 80 0.88 11.15 3.68
N THR A 81 1.95 10.40 3.85
CA THR A 81 2.12 9.49 5.01
C THR A 81 2.19 10.26 6.33
N LEU A 82 1.93 9.52 7.42
CA LEU A 82 2.01 9.94 8.81
C LEU A 82 1.14 11.17 9.15
N LYS A 83 0.09 11.40 8.38
CA LYS A 83 -0.99 12.34 8.70
C LYS A 83 -2.13 11.62 9.47
N PRO A 84 -2.88 12.32 10.33
CA PRO A 84 -4.15 11.81 10.86
C PRO A 84 -5.13 11.41 9.76
N LEU A 85 -5.91 10.34 10.00
CA LEU A 85 -7.04 9.97 9.16
C LEU A 85 -8.11 11.07 9.18
N LYS A 86 -8.68 11.40 8.02
CA LYS A 86 -9.76 12.40 7.93
C LYS A 86 -11.05 11.86 8.56
N ARG A 87 -11.55 12.55 9.57
CA ARG A 87 -12.90 12.32 10.11
C ARG A 87 -13.98 12.92 9.21
N TYR A 88 -15.02 12.13 8.94
CA TYR A 88 -16.28 12.60 8.36
C TYR A 88 -17.37 12.87 9.43
N LEU A 89 -17.21 12.31 10.63
CA LEU A 89 -18.01 12.56 11.82
C LEU A 89 -17.06 12.73 13.02
N PRO A 90 -17.42 13.51 14.07
CA PRO A 90 -16.62 13.66 15.28
C PRO A 90 -16.22 12.33 15.94
N ALA A 91 -15.18 12.36 16.78
CA ALA A 91 -14.84 11.22 17.63
C ALA A 91 -15.93 10.98 18.69
N ASP A 92 -16.20 9.71 18.99
CA ASP A 92 -17.10 9.27 20.05
C ASP A 92 -16.35 8.30 20.97
N TYR A 93 -15.84 8.83 22.08
CA TYR A 93 -15.09 8.12 23.11
C TYR A 93 -15.82 8.25 24.46
N HIS A 94 -15.62 7.28 25.36
CA HIS A 94 -16.45 7.09 26.55
C HIS A 94 -16.03 7.91 27.78
N ASP A 95 -14.79 8.38 27.86
CA ASP A 95 -14.39 9.24 28.99
C ASP A 95 -15.14 10.58 28.98
N GLU A 96 -15.19 11.22 30.15
CA GLU A 96 -15.89 12.49 30.41
C GLU A 96 -15.60 13.60 29.38
N LYS A 97 -14.41 13.57 28.75
CA LYS A 97 -13.98 14.58 27.77
C LYS A 97 -14.19 14.15 26.32
N GLY A 98 -14.61 12.91 26.07
CA GLY A 98 -14.72 12.32 24.74
C GLY A 98 -13.36 12.17 24.04
N TRP A 99 -12.26 11.96 24.79
CA TRP A 99 -10.90 12.08 24.24
C TRP A 99 -10.25 10.78 23.80
N ASN A 100 -10.39 9.66 24.52
CA ASN A 100 -9.48 8.53 24.32
C ASN A 100 -10.09 7.14 24.57
N THR A 101 -10.92 6.97 25.59
CA THR A 101 -11.42 5.66 26.02
C THR A 101 -12.40 5.08 24.99
N PRO A 102 -12.16 3.88 24.42
CA PRO A 102 -13.12 3.27 23.50
C PRO A 102 -14.53 3.16 24.10
N ARG A 103 -15.58 3.19 23.27
CA ARG A 103 -16.97 3.05 23.73
C ARG A 103 -17.17 1.78 24.56
N LEU A 104 -17.59 1.93 25.82
CA LEU A 104 -17.87 0.81 26.73
C LEU A 104 -19.37 0.57 26.97
N TYR A 105 -20.21 1.60 26.83
CA TYR A 105 -21.65 1.55 27.10
C TYR A 105 -22.49 2.08 25.93
N SER A 106 -23.73 1.61 25.83
CA SER A 106 -24.77 2.03 24.89
C SER A 106 -25.27 3.45 25.18
N VAL A 107 -25.61 4.22 24.13
CA VAL A 107 -26.34 5.50 24.29
C VAL A 107 -27.77 5.32 24.80
N VAL A 108 -28.36 4.13 24.61
CA VAL A 108 -29.69 3.77 25.13
C VAL A 108 -29.53 2.91 26.39
N GLY A 109 -30.15 3.33 27.49
CA GLY A 109 -30.24 2.56 28.74
C GLY A 109 -28.96 2.39 29.55
N ASN A 110 -27.84 3.00 29.12
CA ASN A 110 -26.52 2.90 29.77
C ASN A 110 -26.05 1.45 30.05
N VAL A 111 -26.41 0.51 29.17
CA VAL A 111 -26.01 -0.90 29.27
C VAL A 111 -24.62 -1.09 28.67
N ALA A 112 -23.78 -1.92 29.29
CA ALA A 112 -22.46 -2.25 28.76
C ALA A 112 -22.56 -2.89 27.37
N LEU A 113 -21.66 -2.53 26.45
CA LEU A 113 -21.66 -3.05 25.09
C LEU A 113 -21.22 -4.53 25.07
N PRO A 114 -21.84 -5.38 24.23
CA PRO A 114 -21.44 -6.78 24.10
C PRO A 114 -20.03 -6.90 23.51
N SER A 115 -19.28 -7.92 23.94
CA SER A 115 -17.95 -8.21 23.40
C SER A 115 -17.99 -8.35 21.87
N PRO A 116 -17.02 -7.76 21.13
CA PRO A 116 -16.83 -8.03 19.70
C PRO A 116 -16.76 -9.52 19.37
N ARG A 117 -16.21 -10.36 20.28
CA ARG A 117 -16.18 -11.81 20.09
C ARG A 117 -17.55 -12.48 20.29
N LEU A 118 -18.40 -11.95 21.17
CA LEU A 118 -19.79 -12.41 21.30
C LEU A 118 -20.60 -12.08 20.04
N ILE A 119 -20.42 -10.86 19.50
CA ILE A 119 -21.03 -10.45 18.22
C ILE A 119 -20.57 -11.39 17.10
N SER A 120 -19.26 -11.60 16.94
CA SER A 120 -18.68 -12.54 15.98
C SER A 120 -19.29 -13.93 16.09
N TRP A 121 -19.31 -14.53 17.30
CA TRP A 121 -19.80 -15.89 17.50
C TRP A 121 -21.30 -16.05 17.26
N LYS A 122 -22.13 -15.03 17.53
CA LYS A 122 -23.60 -15.13 17.44
C LYS A 122 -24.20 -14.62 16.14
N LEU A 123 -23.58 -13.64 15.48
CA LEU A 123 -24.12 -13.01 14.27
C LEU A 123 -23.33 -13.32 13.00
N PHE A 124 -22.10 -13.84 13.12
CA PHE A 124 -21.24 -14.19 11.98
C PHE A 124 -20.77 -15.66 12.05
N PRO A 125 -21.71 -16.63 11.96
CA PRO A 125 -21.36 -18.05 11.84
C PRO A 125 -20.68 -18.36 10.51
N ASP A 126 -19.84 -19.41 10.48
CA ASP A 126 -19.20 -19.90 9.25
C ASP A 126 -20.27 -20.49 8.30
N ILE A 127 -20.69 -19.71 7.28
CA ILE A 127 -21.69 -20.11 6.28
C ILE A 127 -21.08 -20.11 4.87
N SER A 128 -21.37 -21.18 4.11
CA SER A 128 -20.96 -21.28 2.71
C SER A 128 -21.96 -20.51 1.83
N ILE A 129 -21.49 -19.44 1.19
CA ILE A 129 -22.28 -18.61 0.27
C ILE A 129 -21.69 -18.77 -1.13
N ASN A 130 -22.52 -19.18 -2.10
CA ASN A 130 -22.14 -19.16 -3.51
C ASN A 130 -22.15 -17.71 -4.02
N SER A 131 -21.17 -17.35 -4.83
CA SER A 131 -21.07 -16.02 -5.45
C SER A 131 -20.54 -16.13 -6.86
N ASP A 132 -21.10 -15.34 -7.77
CA ASP A 132 -20.62 -15.21 -9.15
C ASP A 132 -19.32 -14.39 -9.26
N LEU A 133 -18.92 -13.73 -8.16
CA LEU A 133 -17.66 -13.00 -8.07
C LEU A 133 -16.49 -13.96 -7.83
N SER A 134 -15.46 -13.85 -8.67
CA SER A 134 -14.23 -14.62 -8.48
C SER A 134 -13.49 -14.22 -7.21
N MET A 135 -12.69 -15.14 -6.65
CA MET A 135 -11.79 -14.86 -5.51
C MET A 135 -10.82 -13.69 -5.78
N PHE A 136 -10.54 -13.37 -7.04
CA PHE A 136 -9.73 -12.20 -7.41
C PHE A 136 -10.37 -10.87 -6.99
N THR A 137 -11.71 -10.78 -6.94
CA THR A 137 -12.42 -9.56 -6.54
C THR A 137 -12.14 -9.21 -5.08
N MET A 138 -12.36 -10.15 -4.14
CA MET A 138 -11.96 -9.99 -2.73
C MET A 138 -10.47 -9.64 -2.61
N GLN A 139 -9.65 -10.37 -3.35
CA GLN A 139 -8.20 -10.28 -3.27
C GLN A 139 -7.65 -8.93 -3.77
N PHE A 140 -8.20 -8.38 -4.86
CA PHE A 140 -7.88 -7.04 -5.34
C PHE A 140 -8.33 -5.96 -4.34
N GLY A 141 -9.50 -6.14 -3.71
CA GLY A 141 -9.94 -5.26 -2.62
C GLY A 141 -8.95 -5.19 -1.45
N GLN A 142 -8.37 -6.31 -1.04
CA GLN A 142 -7.28 -6.34 -0.06
C GLN A 142 -6.04 -5.57 -0.56
N PHE A 143 -5.57 -5.86 -1.77
CA PHE A 143 -4.36 -5.26 -2.32
C PHE A 143 -4.49 -3.74 -2.60
N LEU A 144 -5.68 -3.27 -2.96
CA LEU A 144 -6.02 -1.84 -3.05
C LEU A 144 -6.09 -1.18 -1.66
N SER A 145 -6.71 -1.83 -0.68
CA SER A 145 -6.68 -1.37 0.72
C SER A 145 -5.26 -1.22 1.25
N HIS A 146 -4.34 -2.10 0.82
CA HIS A 146 -2.93 -2.04 1.15
C HIS A 146 -2.13 -0.96 0.41
N ASP A 147 -2.74 -0.21 -0.52
CA ASP A 147 -2.14 0.95 -1.18
C ASP A 147 -2.50 2.26 -0.49
N ILE A 148 -3.77 2.36 -0.03
CA ILE A 148 -4.38 3.60 0.48
C ILE A 148 -4.34 3.75 2.00
N GLY A 149 -4.12 2.66 2.76
CA GLY A 149 -4.33 2.67 4.20
C GLY A 149 -3.57 1.63 5.03
N VAL A 150 -2.92 2.11 6.08
CA VAL A 150 -2.68 1.32 7.31
C VAL A 150 -2.66 2.23 8.53
N ALA A 151 -3.43 1.86 9.56
CA ALA A 151 -3.29 2.44 10.88
C ALA A 151 -2.16 1.68 11.62
N PRO A 152 -1.00 2.31 11.90
CA PRO A 152 0.08 1.62 12.61
C PRO A 152 -0.33 1.27 14.03
N VAL A 153 0.40 0.33 14.64
CA VAL A 153 0.16 -0.18 16.00
C VAL A 153 1.47 -0.02 16.80
N PRO A 154 1.44 0.46 18.05
CA PRO A 154 2.64 0.58 18.86
C PRO A 154 3.31 -0.77 19.11
N THR A 155 4.64 -0.76 19.14
CA THR A 155 5.48 -1.92 19.45
C THR A 155 6.35 -1.62 20.66
N SER A 156 6.59 -2.62 21.50
CA SER A 156 7.67 -2.56 22.48
C SER A 156 9.04 -2.70 21.78
N PRO A 157 10.15 -2.29 22.41
CA PRO A 157 11.48 -2.57 21.88
C PRO A 157 11.65 -4.06 21.57
N ASN A 158 11.89 -4.37 20.29
CA ASN A 158 12.07 -5.71 19.72
C ASN A 158 10.87 -6.68 19.78
N HIS A 159 9.67 -6.27 20.20
CA HIS A 159 8.49 -7.18 20.26
C HIS A 159 7.12 -6.48 20.14
N THR A 160 6.10 -7.24 19.72
CA THR A 160 4.70 -6.82 19.79
C THR A 160 4.24 -6.65 21.24
N ILE A 161 3.37 -5.68 21.51
CA ILE A 161 2.77 -5.52 22.84
C ILE A 161 1.83 -6.70 23.12
N THR A 162 2.01 -7.35 24.28
CA THR A 162 1.12 -8.39 24.81
C THR A 162 0.08 -7.76 25.73
N CYS A 163 -1.19 -8.13 25.57
CA CYS A 163 -2.31 -7.57 26.32
C CYS A 163 -3.14 -8.65 27.04
N CYS A 164 -3.11 -9.91 26.62
CA CYS A 164 -3.65 -11.02 27.39
C CYS A 164 -2.66 -11.50 28.45
N GLN A 165 -3.19 -12.01 29.57
CA GLN A 165 -2.41 -12.64 30.66
C GLN A 165 -1.42 -11.71 31.40
N VAL A 166 -1.37 -10.42 31.05
CA VAL A 166 -0.67 -9.36 31.79
C VAL A 166 -1.59 -8.84 32.91
N SER A 167 -1.05 -8.60 34.12
CA SER A 167 -1.84 -8.01 35.21
C SER A 167 -2.04 -6.50 35.01
N SER A 168 -3.12 -5.95 35.56
CA SER A 168 -3.53 -4.54 35.35
C SER A 168 -2.45 -3.51 35.73
N ARG A 169 -1.54 -3.83 36.65
CA ARG A 169 -0.39 -2.97 37.02
C ARG A 169 0.65 -2.83 35.92
N TYR A 170 0.80 -3.83 35.05
CA TYR A 170 1.82 -3.88 33.98
C TYR A 170 1.22 -3.85 32.58
N MET A 171 -0.11 -3.78 32.45
CA MET A 171 -0.79 -3.69 31.17
C MET A 171 -0.45 -2.36 30.49
N ASN A 172 -0.06 -2.42 29.22
CA ASN A 172 0.23 -1.22 28.44
C ASN A 172 -1.05 -0.38 28.25
N ARG A 173 -0.97 0.95 28.36
CA ARG A 173 -2.09 1.88 28.16
C ARG A 173 -2.77 1.78 26.78
N ASP A 174 -2.05 1.26 25.80
CA ASP A 174 -2.53 1.04 24.43
C ASP A 174 -3.08 -0.40 24.23
N CYS A 175 -3.18 -1.22 25.28
CA CYS A 175 -3.94 -2.46 25.26
C CYS A 175 -5.44 -2.22 25.34
N PHE A 176 -6.22 -3.00 24.58
CA PHE A 176 -7.68 -3.08 24.74
C PHE A 176 -8.17 -4.51 24.43
N PRO A 177 -7.75 -5.51 25.23
CA PRO A 177 -7.96 -6.92 24.95
C PRO A 177 -9.44 -7.27 24.80
N ILE A 178 -9.77 -8.12 23.83
CA ILE A 178 -11.16 -8.52 23.55
C ILE A 178 -11.58 -9.59 24.57
N PRO A 179 -12.60 -9.34 25.42
CA PRO A 179 -13.02 -10.29 26.45
C PRO A 179 -13.83 -11.44 25.82
N ILE A 180 -13.58 -12.67 26.27
CA ILE A 180 -14.23 -13.85 25.73
C ILE A 180 -15.56 -14.11 26.45
N PRO A 181 -16.69 -14.32 25.74
CA PRO A 181 -17.97 -14.63 26.38
C PRO A 181 -17.96 -16.01 27.03
N LYS A 182 -18.72 -16.18 28.11
CA LYS A 182 -18.91 -17.49 28.76
C LYS A 182 -19.51 -18.48 27.76
N GLY A 183 -18.86 -19.64 27.61
CA GLY A 183 -19.30 -20.70 26.70
C GLY A 183 -18.84 -20.56 25.25
N ASP A 184 -17.90 -19.66 24.95
CA ASP A 184 -17.25 -19.64 23.63
C ASP A 184 -16.60 -21.00 23.32
N PRO A 185 -16.86 -21.61 22.14
CA PRO A 185 -16.37 -22.94 21.81
C PRO A 185 -14.90 -22.98 21.36
N ARG A 186 -14.24 -21.83 21.15
CA ARG A 186 -12.93 -21.73 20.51
C ARG A 186 -11.88 -20.97 21.33
N PHE A 187 -12.28 -19.96 22.08
CA PHE A 187 -11.38 -19.15 22.90
C PHE A 187 -11.74 -19.28 24.38
N GLN A 188 -10.76 -19.15 25.29
CA GLN A 188 -10.96 -19.49 26.72
C GLN A 188 -10.67 -18.38 27.72
N LYS A 189 -9.89 -17.35 27.36
CA LYS A 189 -9.42 -16.32 28.32
C LYS A 189 -9.55 -14.90 27.79
N CYS A 190 -8.86 -14.61 26.69
CA CYS A 190 -8.70 -13.28 26.13
C CYS A 190 -8.27 -13.41 24.65
N MET A 191 -8.60 -12.43 23.82
CA MET A 191 -8.06 -12.26 22.48
C MET A 191 -7.18 -11.01 22.44
N GLU A 192 -5.96 -11.16 21.93
CA GLU A 192 -4.96 -10.08 21.85
C GLU A 192 -5.46 -8.93 20.99
N PHE A 193 -5.37 -7.71 21.53
CA PHE A 193 -5.72 -6.50 20.81
C PHE A 193 -4.98 -5.29 21.38
N VAL A 194 -4.17 -4.68 20.52
CA VAL A 194 -3.43 -3.43 20.77
C VAL A 194 -4.10 -2.34 19.92
N ARG A 195 -4.38 -1.19 20.52
CA ARG A 195 -5.01 -0.04 19.88
C ARG A 195 -4.04 0.60 18.88
N SER A 196 -4.53 1.04 17.73
CA SER A 196 -3.74 1.78 16.74
C SER A 196 -3.07 3.01 17.35
N GLU A 197 -1.85 3.30 16.89
CA GLU A 197 -1.00 4.38 17.40
C GLU A 197 -1.71 5.74 17.34
N ALA A 198 -1.58 6.50 18.42
CA ALA A 198 -2.14 7.84 18.48
C ALA A 198 -1.33 8.82 17.63
N ALA A 199 -2.03 9.68 16.88
CA ALA A 199 -1.40 10.85 16.27
C ALA A 199 -0.85 11.79 17.36
N LYS A 200 0.27 12.45 17.05
CA LYS A 200 0.96 13.35 17.97
C LYS A 200 1.18 14.71 17.32
N ASP A 201 1.25 15.74 18.16
CA ASP A 201 1.70 17.07 17.76
C ASP A 201 3.22 17.11 17.53
N ASP A 202 3.75 18.28 17.17
CA ASP A 202 5.18 18.42 16.87
C ASP A 202 6.09 18.29 18.10
N ASP A 203 5.58 18.61 19.29
CA ASP A 203 6.22 18.38 20.59
C ASP A 203 6.15 16.91 21.05
N GLY A 204 5.32 16.09 20.41
CA GLY A 204 5.20 14.65 20.63
C GLY A 204 4.07 14.21 21.58
N ASN A 205 3.20 15.13 22.01
CA ASN A 205 2.03 14.81 22.85
C ASN A 205 0.92 14.18 22.01
N GLN A 206 0.08 13.33 22.61
CA GLN A 206 -1.11 12.79 21.94
C GLN A 206 -2.09 13.92 21.58
N ILE A 207 -2.48 14.01 20.31
CA ILE A 207 -3.59 14.86 19.86
C ILE A 207 -4.90 14.31 20.44
N ASN A 208 -5.73 15.19 21.00
CA ASN A 208 -7.02 14.83 21.59
C ASN A 208 -8.18 15.62 20.90
N PRO A 209 -9.33 14.98 20.59
CA PRO A 209 -9.61 13.54 20.70
C PRO A 209 -8.63 12.67 19.90
N ARG A 210 -8.39 11.43 20.36
CA ARG A 210 -7.31 10.57 19.87
C ARG A 210 -7.50 10.29 18.39
N GLU A 211 -6.66 10.91 17.56
CA GLU A 211 -6.58 10.57 16.14
C GLU A 211 -5.68 9.37 15.88
N GLN A 212 -5.92 8.70 14.76
CA GLN A 212 -5.13 7.57 14.27
C GLN A 212 -4.41 8.02 12.99
N LEU A 213 -3.13 7.64 12.85
CA LEU A 213 -2.33 7.96 11.66
C LEU A 213 -2.66 7.03 10.49
N ASN A 214 -2.49 7.49 9.25
CA ASN A 214 -2.20 6.61 8.12
C ASN A 214 -0.68 6.55 7.91
N ALA A 215 -0.08 5.36 7.91
CA ALA A 215 1.35 5.21 7.60
C ALA A 215 1.65 5.01 6.10
N LEU A 216 0.62 4.89 5.26
CA LEU A 216 0.74 4.90 3.79
C LEU A 216 0.35 6.26 3.20
N THR A 217 0.55 6.42 1.89
CA THR A 217 -0.12 7.49 1.12
C THR A 217 -1.62 7.21 1.08
N SER A 218 -2.46 8.23 0.93
CA SER A 218 -3.91 8.04 0.74
C SER A 218 -4.32 8.02 -0.74
N PHE A 219 -3.34 7.92 -1.65
CA PHE A 219 -3.56 7.89 -3.09
C PHE A 219 -3.50 6.44 -3.57
N VAL A 220 -4.27 6.12 -4.61
CA VAL A 220 -4.00 4.93 -5.41
C VAL A 220 -2.80 5.25 -6.29
N ASP A 221 -1.59 4.94 -5.82
CA ASP A 221 -0.32 5.31 -6.45
C ASP A 221 0.74 4.18 -6.49
N SER A 222 0.33 2.96 -6.13
CA SER A 222 1.17 1.77 -6.05
C SER A 222 2.27 1.83 -4.99
N SER A 223 2.09 2.61 -3.92
CA SER A 223 2.93 2.52 -2.71
C SER A 223 2.97 1.11 -2.09
N ASN A 224 1.94 0.28 -2.30
CA ASN A 224 1.94 -1.15 -1.96
C ASN A 224 3.03 -1.97 -2.68
N ILE A 225 3.51 -1.50 -3.84
CA ILE A 225 4.58 -2.09 -4.67
C ILE A 225 5.90 -1.35 -4.47
N TYR A 226 5.87 -0.02 -4.36
CA TYR A 226 7.06 0.86 -4.37
C TYR A 226 7.53 1.34 -3.01
N GLY A 227 6.71 1.17 -1.97
CA GLY A 227 6.88 1.71 -0.63
C GLY A 227 6.42 3.16 -0.55
N SER A 228 5.62 3.48 0.47
CA SER A 228 5.18 4.86 0.78
C SER A 228 6.30 5.72 1.38
N ASN A 229 7.56 5.34 1.19
CA ASN A 229 8.72 5.95 1.83
C ASN A 229 10.03 5.65 1.06
N LEU A 230 11.02 6.54 1.20
CA LEU A 230 12.26 6.46 0.42
C LEU A 230 13.09 5.19 0.68
N GLY A 231 13.20 4.73 1.93
CA GLY A 231 14.10 3.63 2.27
C GLY A 231 13.57 2.26 1.87
N THR A 232 12.26 2.03 2.01
CA THR A 232 11.60 0.86 1.44
C THR A 232 11.80 0.84 -0.08
N SER A 233 11.61 1.98 -0.76
CA SER A 233 11.82 2.06 -2.22
C SER A 233 13.27 1.80 -2.64
N LEU A 234 14.26 2.35 -1.92
CA LEU A 234 15.68 2.07 -2.18
C LEU A 234 16.03 0.60 -1.95
N ARG A 235 15.49 -0.05 -0.91
CA ARG A 235 15.69 -1.49 -0.65
C ARG A 235 15.05 -2.39 -1.73
N LEU A 236 13.95 -1.93 -2.32
CA LEU A 236 13.25 -2.66 -3.38
C LEU A 236 13.91 -2.55 -4.75
N ARG A 237 14.82 -1.59 -4.97
CA ARG A 237 15.48 -1.33 -6.27
C ARG A 237 16.86 -1.97 -6.35
N THR A 238 17.21 -2.46 -7.55
CA THR A 238 18.54 -3.05 -7.82
C THR A 238 19.68 -2.05 -7.62
N GLU A 239 20.92 -2.53 -7.59
CA GLU A 239 22.11 -1.68 -7.45
C GLU A 239 22.07 -0.79 -6.19
N ASN A 240 21.62 -1.37 -5.06
CA ASN A 240 21.51 -0.69 -3.76
C ASN A 240 20.70 0.62 -3.84
N GLY A 241 19.53 0.58 -4.48
CA GLY A 241 18.63 1.72 -4.64
C GLY A 241 18.83 2.56 -5.90
N LYS A 242 19.96 2.41 -6.62
CA LYS A 242 20.30 3.22 -7.81
C LYS A 242 19.75 2.66 -9.13
N GLY A 243 19.34 1.39 -9.14
CA GLY A 243 18.89 0.68 -10.32
C GLY A 243 17.50 1.11 -10.81
N ALA A 244 17.21 0.79 -12.08
CA ALA A 244 15.90 1.01 -12.69
C ALA A 244 14.87 -0.09 -12.37
N LEU A 245 15.38 -1.30 -12.11
CA LEU A 245 14.59 -2.51 -11.85
C LEU A 245 14.35 -2.69 -10.34
N LEU A 246 13.30 -3.40 -9.99
CA LEU A 246 13.08 -3.95 -8.66
C LEU A 246 13.85 -5.26 -8.47
N VAL A 247 14.33 -5.52 -7.24
CA VAL A 247 15.13 -6.70 -6.88
C VAL A 247 14.26 -7.95 -6.84
N THR A 248 14.62 -8.97 -7.61
CA THR A 248 13.95 -10.28 -7.58
C THR A 248 14.88 -11.39 -7.10
N THR A 249 14.39 -12.32 -6.27
CA THR A 249 15.10 -13.57 -5.94
C THR A 249 14.74 -14.66 -6.94
N LEU A 250 15.70 -15.45 -7.43
CA LEU A 250 15.43 -16.59 -8.31
C LEU A 250 15.18 -17.86 -7.48
N ILE A 251 13.98 -18.45 -7.59
CA ILE A 251 13.62 -19.73 -6.98
C ILE A 251 13.18 -20.70 -8.09
N HIS A 252 13.90 -21.82 -8.23
CA HIS A 252 13.69 -22.82 -9.28
C HIS A 252 13.57 -22.19 -10.69
N GLY A 253 14.50 -21.28 -11.01
CA GLY A 253 14.57 -20.59 -12.30
C GLY A 253 13.50 -19.51 -12.53
N LYS A 254 12.70 -19.14 -11.53
CA LYS A 254 11.63 -18.13 -11.64
C LYS A 254 11.90 -16.92 -10.75
N GLU A 255 11.74 -15.71 -11.29
CA GLU A 255 11.79 -14.46 -10.52
C GLU A 255 10.66 -14.47 -9.45
N ARG A 256 11.03 -14.14 -8.20
CA ARG A 256 10.15 -13.99 -7.01
C ARG A 256 10.45 -12.66 -6.32
N LEU A 257 9.59 -12.25 -5.39
CA LEU A 257 9.83 -11.10 -4.53
C LEU A 257 11.13 -11.29 -3.73
N PRO A 258 11.84 -10.21 -3.39
CA PRO A 258 13.07 -10.28 -2.62
C PRO A 258 12.82 -10.77 -1.20
N ASN A 259 13.86 -11.32 -0.56
CA ASN A 259 13.82 -11.68 0.86
C ASN A 259 13.90 -10.42 1.75
N ASP A 260 13.05 -10.33 2.77
CA ASP A 260 13.17 -9.32 3.81
C ASP A 260 14.16 -9.76 4.90
N THR A 261 15.26 -9.02 5.01
CA THR A 261 16.33 -9.22 5.99
C THR A 261 16.47 -8.07 6.99
N SER A 262 15.63 -7.01 6.93
CA SER A 262 15.81 -5.83 7.79
C SER A 262 15.11 -5.92 9.14
N SER A 263 14.21 -6.88 9.31
CA SER A 263 13.20 -6.84 10.38
C SER A 263 12.92 -8.24 10.92
N PRO A 264 12.47 -8.37 12.18
CA PRO A 264 12.02 -9.66 12.72
C PRO A 264 10.97 -10.29 11.79
N PRO A 265 11.08 -11.59 11.46
CA PRO A 265 10.25 -12.21 10.43
C PRO A 265 8.78 -12.28 10.87
N ALA A 266 7.94 -11.40 10.31
CA ALA A 266 6.50 -11.40 10.48
C ALA A 266 5.77 -12.50 9.68
N CYS A 267 6.49 -13.52 9.21
CA CYS A 267 5.97 -14.65 8.43
C CYS A 267 6.43 -15.98 9.04
N LEU A 268 5.63 -17.03 8.83
CA LEU A 268 6.04 -18.39 9.19
C LEU A 268 7.12 -18.88 8.20
N ARG A 269 8.26 -19.31 8.75
CA ARG A 269 9.40 -19.85 7.98
C ARG A 269 9.64 -21.30 8.34
N THR A 270 10.08 -22.09 7.36
CA THR A 270 10.62 -23.43 7.56
C THR A 270 12.14 -23.41 7.34
N GLU A 271 12.82 -24.52 7.62
CA GLU A 271 14.26 -24.68 7.40
C GLU A 271 14.64 -24.72 5.90
N SER A 272 13.66 -24.78 4.99
CA SER A 272 13.92 -24.78 3.55
C SER A 272 14.60 -23.47 3.12
N PRO A 273 15.68 -23.51 2.30
CA PRO A 273 16.29 -22.30 1.73
C PRO A 273 15.35 -21.52 0.80
N THR A 274 14.21 -22.10 0.40
CA THR A 274 13.14 -21.41 -0.35
C THR A 274 12.06 -20.80 0.54
N SER A 275 12.18 -20.90 1.87
CA SER A 275 11.23 -20.37 2.86
C SER A 275 11.75 -19.10 3.55
N TYR A 276 11.25 -17.96 3.09
CA TYR A 276 11.66 -16.63 3.52
C TYR A 276 10.49 -15.66 3.51
N CYS A 277 10.58 -14.59 4.31
CA CYS A 277 9.59 -13.51 4.26
C CYS A 277 9.86 -12.63 3.06
N GLN A 278 8.82 -12.30 2.31
CA GLN A 278 8.92 -11.50 1.10
C GLN A 278 8.88 -10.01 1.44
N LEU A 279 9.71 -9.23 0.73
CA LEU A 279 9.76 -7.78 0.82
C LEU A 279 8.96 -7.16 -0.33
N SER A 280 8.14 -6.16 -0.02
CA SER A 280 7.38 -5.36 -0.99
C SER A 280 7.21 -3.93 -0.47
N GLY A 281 6.40 -3.11 -1.14
CA GLY A 281 6.13 -1.73 -0.72
C GLY A 281 5.34 -1.66 0.59
N ASP A 282 4.32 -2.50 0.74
CA ASP A 282 3.58 -2.70 1.99
C ASP A 282 4.08 -3.93 2.76
N GLY A 283 4.19 -3.79 4.09
CA GLY A 283 4.74 -4.83 4.99
C GLY A 283 3.82 -6.04 5.20
N ARG A 284 2.53 -5.95 4.85
CA ARG A 284 1.56 -7.05 5.02
C ARG A 284 1.58 -8.03 3.83
N VAL A 285 2.48 -7.89 2.86
CA VAL A 285 2.64 -8.80 1.70
C VAL A 285 2.71 -10.30 2.06
N ASN A 286 3.18 -10.63 3.28
CA ASN A 286 3.27 -12.00 3.80
C ASN A 286 1.98 -12.53 4.46
N GLN A 287 0.90 -11.74 4.54
CA GLN A 287 -0.31 -12.10 5.28
C GLN A 287 -0.98 -13.38 4.76
N GLN A 288 -0.98 -13.61 3.44
CA GLN A 288 -1.37 -14.88 2.82
C GLN A 288 -0.88 -14.97 1.35
N PRO A 289 -0.70 -16.18 0.76
CA PRO A 289 0.07 -16.37 -0.47
C PRO A 289 -0.54 -15.76 -1.76
N VAL A 290 -1.84 -15.50 -1.79
CA VAL A 290 -2.55 -14.97 -2.95
C VAL A 290 -2.36 -13.44 -3.05
N LEU A 291 -2.35 -12.75 -1.90
CA LEU A 291 -1.86 -11.36 -1.80
C LEU A 291 -0.40 -11.27 -2.25
N SER A 292 0.47 -12.14 -1.73
CA SER A 292 1.89 -12.23 -2.14
C SER A 292 2.04 -12.41 -3.66
N THR A 293 1.10 -13.12 -4.29
CA THR A 293 1.07 -13.35 -5.74
C THR A 293 0.66 -12.10 -6.53
N GLN A 294 -0.20 -11.23 -6.00
CA GLN A 294 -0.49 -9.93 -6.61
C GLN A 294 0.71 -8.97 -6.50
N HIS A 295 1.31 -8.82 -5.32
CA HIS A 295 2.54 -8.03 -5.15
C HIS A 295 3.63 -8.49 -6.12
N LEU A 296 3.86 -9.80 -6.24
CA LEU A 296 4.80 -10.37 -7.21
C LEU A 296 4.42 -10.00 -8.66
N SER A 297 3.14 -10.10 -9.02
CA SER A 297 2.69 -9.85 -10.40
C SER A 297 2.95 -8.41 -10.83
N PHE A 298 2.63 -7.42 -10.00
CA PHE A 298 2.91 -6.01 -10.29
C PHE A 298 4.40 -5.67 -10.20
N HIS A 299 5.15 -6.25 -9.27
CA HIS A 299 6.60 -6.09 -9.16
C HIS A 299 7.34 -6.60 -10.41
N LEU A 300 6.95 -7.76 -10.96
CA LEU A 300 7.47 -8.26 -12.24
C LEU A 300 6.99 -7.42 -13.42
N TYR A 301 5.77 -6.85 -13.36
CA TYR A 301 5.25 -5.98 -14.39
C TYR A 301 6.02 -4.65 -14.49
N HIS A 302 6.43 -4.05 -13.37
CA HIS A 302 7.40 -2.93 -13.37
C HIS A 302 8.68 -3.30 -14.12
N ASN A 303 9.29 -4.44 -13.79
CA ASN A 303 10.51 -4.90 -14.46
C ASN A 303 10.29 -5.15 -15.96
N TYR A 304 9.11 -5.62 -16.36
CA TYR A 304 8.71 -5.71 -17.77
C TYR A 304 8.60 -4.34 -18.45
N ILE A 305 7.96 -3.34 -17.82
CA ILE A 305 7.80 -1.98 -18.35
C ILE A 305 9.17 -1.30 -18.51
N VAL A 306 10.06 -1.37 -17.51
CA VAL A 306 11.44 -0.87 -17.60
C VAL A 306 12.18 -1.49 -18.80
N ARG A 307 12.02 -2.81 -19.01
CA ARG A 307 12.59 -3.53 -20.15
C ARG A 307 11.98 -3.07 -21.49
N GLN A 308 10.68 -2.74 -21.56
CA GLN A 308 10.08 -2.17 -22.79
C GLN A 308 10.52 -0.72 -23.05
N LEU A 309 10.59 0.14 -22.03
CA LEU A 309 11.08 1.52 -22.15
C LEU A 309 12.52 1.53 -22.69
N ALA A 310 13.41 0.74 -22.08
CA ALA A 310 14.79 0.54 -22.55
C ALA A 310 14.86 0.04 -24.00
N LYS A 311 14.05 -0.97 -24.36
CA LYS A 311 13.95 -1.50 -25.73
C LYS A 311 13.46 -0.44 -26.73
N GLY A 312 12.51 0.41 -26.33
CA GLY A 312 12.01 1.53 -27.13
C GLY A 312 13.07 2.59 -27.39
N ILE A 313 13.87 2.95 -26.37
CA ILE A 313 14.99 3.89 -26.51
C ILE A 313 16.08 3.32 -27.43
N LEU A 314 16.44 2.04 -27.28
CA LEU A 314 17.38 1.35 -28.18
C LEU A 314 16.88 1.36 -29.62
N LYS A 315 15.59 1.03 -29.86
CA LYS A 315 14.98 1.07 -31.21
C LYS A 315 15.03 2.48 -31.81
N ARG A 316 14.65 3.52 -31.06
CA ARG A 316 14.70 4.93 -31.51
C ARG A 316 16.13 5.41 -31.83
N LYS A 317 17.16 4.77 -31.26
CA LYS A 317 18.58 5.05 -31.56
C LYS A 317 19.22 4.10 -32.59
N GLY A 318 18.43 3.25 -33.26
CA GLY A 318 18.94 2.30 -34.26
C GLY A 318 19.78 1.14 -33.70
N PHE A 319 19.79 0.94 -32.37
CA PHE A 319 20.58 -0.11 -31.73
C PHE A 319 19.85 -1.46 -31.71
N LYS A 320 20.62 -2.55 -31.61
CA LYS A 320 20.10 -3.92 -31.46
C LYS A 320 19.24 -4.05 -30.20
N THR A 321 18.09 -4.72 -30.31
CA THR A 321 17.05 -4.79 -29.27
C THR A 321 16.79 -6.21 -28.73
N SER A 322 17.75 -7.14 -28.85
CA SER A 322 17.61 -8.47 -28.22
C SER A 322 17.72 -8.36 -26.68
N PRO A 323 17.21 -9.34 -25.90
CA PRO A 323 17.16 -9.24 -24.43
C PRO A 323 18.51 -8.90 -23.78
N ALA A 324 19.60 -9.48 -24.26
CA ALA A 324 20.95 -9.18 -23.77
C ALA A 324 21.39 -7.72 -24.01
N HIS A 325 20.95 -7.08 -25.11
CA HIS A 325 21.22 -5.67 -25.36
C HIS A 325 20.38 -4.75 -24.45
N VAL A 326 19.12 -5.13 -24.19
CA VAL A 326 18.23 -4.40 -23.26
C VAL A 326 18.77 -4.47 -21.83
N GLU A 327 19.12 -5.66 -21.35
CA GLU A 327 19.72 -5.88 -20.02
C GLU A 327 21.09 -5.18 -19.89
N LYS A 328 21.95 -5.23 -20.93
CA LYS A 328 23.21 -4.48 -20.95
C LYS A 328 22.95 -2.97 -20.84
N TYR A 329 22.04 -2.43 -21.66
CA TYR A 329 21.69 -1.01 -21.65
C TYR A 329 21.22 -0.53 -20.27
N ILE A 330 20.25 -1.24 -19.64
CA ILE A 330 19.75 -0.89 -18.30
C ILE A 330 20.88 -0.84 -17.26
N LYS A 331 21.85 -1.75 -17.35
CA LYS A 331 23.00 -1.81 -16.43
C LYS A 331 24.06 -0.76 -16.72
N THR A 332 24.31 -0.38 -17.98
CA THR A 332 25.40 0.52 -18.37
C THR A 332 25.02 2.00 -18.56
N VAL A 333 23.75 2.37 -18.52
CA VAL A 333 23.36 3.80 -18.54
C VAL A 333 23.69 4.50 -17.22
N SER A 334 23.79 5.84 -17.25
CA SER A 334 24.00 6.66 -16.05
C SER A 334 22.82 6.60 -15.09
N GLU A 335 23.08 6.82 -13.80
CA GLU A 335 22.07 6.75 -12.73
C GLU A 335 20.85 7.65 -12.99
N LYS A 336 21.04 8.84 -13.58
CA LYS A 336 19.96 9.75 -14.02
C LYS A 336 18.98 9.09 -15.02
N VAL A 337 19.47 8.21 -15.89
CA VAL A 337 18.62 7.45 -16.83
C VAL A 337 17.98 6.24 -16.14
N LYS A 338 18.65 5.62 -15.16
CA LYS A 338 18.05 4.55 -14.33
C LYS A 338 16.88 5.07 -13.50
N GLU A 339 17.04 6.26 -12.90
CA GLU A 339 15.98 6.96 -12.17
C GLU A 339 14.80 7.31 -13.07
N MET A 340 15.06 7.86 -14.27
CA MET A 340 14.01 8.15 -15.25
C MET A 340 13.24 6.88 -15.65
N LEU A 341 13.94 5.78 -15.94
CA LEU A 341 13.30 4.50 -16.26
C LEU A 341 12.47 3.94 -15.09
N PHE A 342 12.95 4.08 -13.85
CA PHE A 342 12.20 3.68 -12.65
C PHE A 342 10.93 4.51 -12.47
N GLN A 343 11.03 5.85 -12.51
CA GLN A 343 9.89 6.74 -12.23
C GLN A 343 8.84 6.72 -13.34
N GLU A 344 9.23 6.62 -14.62
CA GLU A 344 8.25 6.39 -15.70
C GLU A 344 7.55 5.03 -15.54
N ALA A 345 8.28 3.96 -15.22
CA ALA A 345 7.67 2.65 -14.98
C ALA A 345 6.72 2.67 -13.77
N ARG A 346 7.09 3.34 -12.66
CA ARG A 346 6.21 3.58 -11.50
C ARG A 346 4.96 4.38 -11.88
N LYS A 347 5.11 5.45 -12.67
CA LYS A 347 3.99 6.27 -13.16
C LYS A 347 3.02 5.45 -14.01
N ILE A 348 3.53 4.63 -14.92
CA ILE A 348 2.74 3.75 -15.80
C ILE A 348 2.00 2.69 -14.98
N VAL A 349 2.68 2.02 -14.05
CA VAL A 349 2.09 1.01 -13.17
C VAL A 349 1.00 1.61 -12.27
N GLY A 350 1.25 2.79 -11.68
CA GLY A 350 0.27 3.51 -10.87
C GLY A 350 -0.98 3.91 -11.68
N ALA A 351 -0.82 4.42 -12.91
CA ALA A 351 -1.96 4.75 -13.78
C ALA A 351 -2.78 3.51 -14.17
N ILE A 352 -2.13 2.37 -14.43
CA ILE A 352 -2.80 1.09 -14.70
C ILE A 352 -3.52 0.57 -13.44
N PHE A 353 -2.91 0.72 -12.27
CA PHE A 353 -3.53 0.33 -10.99
C PHE A 353 -4.76 1.18 -10.66
N GLN A 354 -4.69 2.50 -10.90
CA GLN A 354 -5.85 3.40 -10.85
C GLN A 354 -6.94 2.96 -11.82
N LYS A 355 -6.61 2.64 -13.08
CA LYS A 355 -7.61 2.19 -14.06
C LYS A 355 -8.31 0.90 -13.64
N ILE A 356 -7.58 -0.10 -13.15
CA ILE A 356 -8.20 -1.33 -12.63
C ILE A 356 -9.06 -1.02 -11.38
N ALA A 357 -8.62 -0.10 -10.52
CA ALA A 357 -9.36 0.28 -9.32
C ALA A 357 -10.71 0.97 -9.62
N PHE A 358 -10.72 2.01 -10.45
CA PHE A 358 -11.92 2.84 -10.70
C PHE A 358 -12.78 2.33 -11.85
N CYS A 359 -12.20 1.76 -12.92
CA CYS A 359 -12.95 1.36 -14.11
C CYS A 359 -13.37 -0.11 -14.12
N GLU A 360 -12.60 -0.99 -13.47
CA GLU A 360 -12.91 -2.43 -13.42
C GLU A 360 -13.47 -2.84 -12.05
N TYR A 361 -12.78 -2.53 -10.95
CA TYR A 361 -13.13 -3.04 -9.62
C TYR A 361 -14.32 -2.31 -8.98
N LEU A 362 -14.21 -0.99 -8.78
CA LEU A 362 -15.17 -0.20 -8.00
C LEU A 362 -16.62 -0.31 -8.53
N PRO A 363 -16.91 -0.31 -9.85
CA PRO A 363 -18.29 -0.37 -10.36
C PRO A 363 -19.01 -1.67 -10.02
N TYR A 364 -18.31 -2.82 -9.94
CA TYR A 364 -18.90 -4.09 -9.50
C TYR A 364 -19.10 -4.17 -7.98
N ILE A 365 -18.47 -3.28 -7.19
CA ILE A 365 -18.55 -3.26 -5.72
C ILE A 365 -19.65 -2.32 -5.23
N VAL A 366 -19.75 -1.11 -5.79
CA VAL A 366 -20.74 -0.10 -5.34
C VAL A 366 -21.96 0.02 -6.26
N GLY A 367 -21.91 -0.58 -7.45
CA GLY A 367 -22.99 -0.51 -8.44
C GLY A 367 -23.02 0.81 -9.22
N PRO A 368 -23.64 0.82 -10.42
CA PRO A 368 -23.59 1.98 -11.33
C PRO A 368 -24.25 3.23 -10.74
N GLU A 369 -25.29 3.08 -9.91
CA GLU A 369 -25.97 4.20 -9.25
C GLU A 369 -25.02 4.99 -8.34
N LEU A 370 -24.17 4.30 -7.56
CA LEU A 370 -23.26 4.97 -6.64
C LEU A 370 -22.02 5.53 -7.34
N ILE A 371 -21.56 4.88 -8.42
CA ILE A 371 -20.51 5.44 -9.30
C ILE A 371 -20.96 6.80 -9.87
N VAL A 372 -22.16 6.86 -10.45
CA VAL A 372 -22.70 8.09 -11.05
C VAL A 372 -23.03 9.14 -9.98
N LYS A 373 -23.61 8.74 -8.84
CA LYS A 373 -24.03 9.65 -7.77
C LYS A 373 -22.85 10.36 -7.07
N PHE A 374 -21.68 9.74 -7.04
CA PHE A 374 -20.50 10.25 -6.34
C PHE A 374 -19.32 10.62 -7.28
N ASP A 375 -19.54 10.57 -8.60
CA ASP A 375 -18.55 10.88 -9.66
C ASP A 375 -17.23 10.10 -9.50
N LEU A 376 -17.35 8.77 -9.50
CA LEU A 376 -16.26 7.82 -9.15
C LEU A 376 -15.59 7.14 -10.37
N TRP A 377 -15.57 7.81 -11.52
CA TRP A 377 -14.97 7.32 -12.78
C TRP A 377 -13.48 7.66 -12.90
#